data_AF-A0A9D6J4S9-F1
#
_entry.id   AF-A0A9D6J4S9-F1
#
_cell.length_a   1.000
_cell.length_b   1.000
_cell.length_c   1.000
_cell.angle_alpha   90.00
_cell.angle_beta   90.00
_cell.angle_gamma   90.00
#
_symmetry.space_group_name_H-M   'P 1'
#
loop_
_entity.id
_entity.type
_entity.pdbx_description
1 polymer ?
#
loop_
_entity_poly.entity_id
_entity_poly.type
_entity_poly.pdbx_seq_one_letter_code
_entity_poly.pdbx_strand_id
1 'polypeptide(L)'
;MIPSSAFTLVEVMMAAAILGVFLMVSYKLFIGGQKTATKAAWTNFAVDRLRNATQLINQELKKATFPTTLLTDAVKDPSNVKDLNFGKEYFVKIHPNSDNDNGGKFEASEIPDNSEKIVMKWVICEPERPPQPGKMQKKEMVFIPVKNTLVKVGQLRVRSRSYTYDTTGLPNYVESVPAFKPTEIQKSFTDTQLLDDVQWIRFNIPEFSKDPQRIKIEFHCQCPQDPKTFKDNFTTITPNTGVSALE
;
A
#
# COMPACT_ATOMS: atom_id res chain seq x y z
N MET A 1 22.28 73.27 -10.15
CA MET A 1 21.61 72.72 -11.36
C MET A 1 22.21 71.35 -11.63
N ILE A 2 21.46 70.30 -11.37
CA ILE A 2 21.84 68.94 -11.77
C ILE A 2 21.39 68.82 -13.23
N PRO A 3 22.28 68.58 -14.20
CA PRO A 3 21.85 68.42 -15.59
C PRO A 3 20.98 67.17 -15.67
N SER A 4 19.70 67.36 -16.00
CA SER A 4 18.80 66.27 -16.37
C SER A 4 19.18 65.78 -17.76
N SER A 5 20.08 64.82 -17.83
CA SER A 5 20.40 64.09 -19.06
C SER A 5 19.15 63.33 -19.49
N ALA A 6 18.51 63.75 -20.58
CA ALA A 6 17.39 63.01 -21.17
C ALA A 6 17.94 61.71 -21.80
N PHE A 7 17.44 60.56 -21.35
CA PHE A 7 17.78 59.26 -21.94
C PHE A 7 17.38 59.23 -23.41
N THR A 8 18.29 58.75 -24.27
CA THR A 8 17.98 58.60 -25.69
C THR A 8 17.12 57.36 -25.93
N LEU A 9 16.20 57.41 -26.90
CA LEU A 9 15.35 56.27 -27.26
C LEU A 9 16.18 55.00 -27.54
N VAL A 10 17.33 55.17 -28.19
CA VAL A 10 18.26 54.09 -28.52
C VAL A 10 18.80 53.40 -27.27
N GLU A 11 19.13 54.17 -26.23
CA GLU A 11 19.62 53.65 -24.96
C GLU A 11 18.55 52.83 -24.23
N VAL A 12 17.29 53.28 -24.25
CA VAL A 12 16.15 52.53 -23.69
C VAL A 12 15.91 51.23 -24.46
N MET A 13 15.97 51.27 -25.79
CA MET A 13 15.84 50.06 -26.63
C MET A 13 16.96 49.07 -26.37
N MET A 14 18.21 49.54 -26.24
CA MET A 14 19.36 48.68 -25.94
C MET A 14 19.25 48.06 -24.54
N ALA A 15 18.87 48.84 -23.53
CA ALA A 15 18.64 48.35 -22.17
C ALA A 15 17.52 47.30 -22.13
N ALA A 16 16.41 47.54 -22.84
CA ALA A 16 15.30 46.59 -22.94
C ALA A 16 15.72 45.28 -23.65
N ALA A 17 16.55 45.37 -24.70
CA ALA A 17 17.06 44.19 -25.41
C ALA A 17 17.98 43.35 -24.50
N ILE A 18 18.91 43.97 -23.78
CA ILE A 18 19.80 43.29 -22.84
C ILE A 18 18.98 42.64 -21.72
N LEU A 19 18.01 43.36 -21.16
CA LEU A 19 17.13 42.83 -20.12
C LEU A 19 16.31 41.64 -20.65
N GLY A 20 15.80 41.71 -21.88
CA GLY A 20 15.07 40.62 -22.51
C GLY A 20 15.90 39.34 -22.65
N VAL A 21 17.14 39.45 -23.12
CA VAL A 21 18.08 38.32 -23.21
C VAL A 21 18.38 37.76 -21.82
N PHE A 22 18.65 38.63 -20.85
CA PHE A 22 18.93 38.23 -19.47
C PHE A 22 17.75 37.48 -18.84
N LEU A 23 16.52 37.97 -19.01
CA LEU A 23 15.31 37.32 -18.52
C LEU A 23 15.07 35.98 -19.20
N MET A 24 15.34 35.85 -20.50
CA MET A 24 15.22 34.57 -21.21
C MET A 24 16.19 33.52 -20.64
N VAL A 25 17.46 33.89 -20.39
CA VAL A 25 18.45 32.99 -19.79
C VAL A 25 18.06 32.63 -18.36
N SER A 26 17.67 33.62 -17.56
CA SER A 26 17.24 33.42 -16.17
C SER A 26 16.02 32.50 -16.08
N TYR A 27 15.05 32.66 -16.99
CA TYR A 27 13.87 31.80 -17.06
C TYR A 27 14.23 30.34 -17.35
N LYS A 28 15.14 30.09 -18.31
CA LYS A 28 15.59 28.72 -18.61
C LYS A 28 16.29 28.08 -17.42
N LEU A 29 17.14 28.83 -16.71
CA LEU A 29 17.80 28.35 -15.49
C LEU A 29 16.78 28.07 -14.38
N PHE A 30 15.80 28.96 -14.20
CA PHE A 30 14.75 28.79 -13.20
C PHE A 30 13.92 27.53 -13.46
N ILE A 31 13.43 27.31 -14.68
CA ILE A 31 12.66 26.12 -15.02
C ILE A 31 13.50 24.84 -14.90
N GLY A 32 14.77 24.88 -15.32
CA GLY A 32 15.69 23.75 -15.15
C GLY A 32 15.93 23.41 -13.67
N GLY A 33 16.11 24.44 -12.84
CA GLY A 33 16.27 24.32 -11.39
C GLY A 33 15.02 23.76 -10.72
N GLN A 34 13.83 24.28 -11.06
CA GLN A 34 12.55 23.79 -10.53
C GLN A 34 12.33 22.31 -10.83
N LYS A 35 12.53 21.87 -12.08
CA LYS A 35 12.37 20.44 -12.45
C LYS A 35 13.29 19.54 -11.64
N THR A 36 14.54 19.96 -11.45
CA THR A 36 15.52 19.21 -10.66
C THR A 36 15.15 19.16 -9.19
N ALA A 37 14.71 20.29 -8.62
CA ALA A 37 14.28 20.38 -7.23
C ALA A 37 13.02 19.53 -6.96
N THR A 38 12.01 19.58 -7.84
CA THR A 38 10.80 18.76 -7.72
C THR A 38 11.14 17.26 -7.79
N LYS A 39 12.03 16.86 -8.71
CA LYS A 39 12.50 15.48 -8.81
C LYS A 39 13.22 15.01 -7.55
N ALA A 40 14.10 15.85 -7.00
CA ALA A 40 14.81 15.54 -5.76
C ALA A 40 13.85 15.42 -4.57
N ALA A 41 12.91 16.36 -4.44
CA ALA A 41 11.88 16.33 -3.41
C ALA A 41 11.02 15.06 -3.50
N TRP A 42 10.51 14.75 -4.69
CA TRP A 42 9.74 13.54 -4.94
C TRP A 42 10.53 12.29 -4.55
N THR A 43 11.81 12.23 -4.91
CA THR A 43 12.67 11.08 -4.62
C THR A 43 12.80 10.83 -3.12
N ASN A 44 12.99 11.89 -2.33
CA ASN A 44 13.09 11.78 -0.87
C ASN A 44 11.77 11.30 -0.26
N PHE A 45 10.64 11.89 -0.67
CA PHE A 45 9.33 11.46 -0.20
C PHE A 45 9.00 10.01 -0.58
N ALA A 46 9.34 9.60 -1.80
CA ALA A 46 9.13 8.24 -2.28
C ALA A 46 9.93 7.23 -1.44
N VAL A 47 11.21 7.50 -1.15
CA VAL A 47 12.06 6.63 -0.32
C VAL A 47 11.50 6.51 1.10
N ASP A 48 11.14 7.62 1.75
CA ASP A 48 10.61 7.59 3.11
C ASP A 48 9.29 6.83 3.19
N ARG A 49 8.38 7.07 2.24
CA ARG A 49 7.09 6.37 2.16
C ARG A 49 7.27 4.89 1.89
N LEU A 50 8.15 4.51 0.96
CA LEU A 50 8.50 3.11 0.67
C LEU A 50 9.06 2.41 1.91
N ARG A 51 9.93 3.06 2.69
CA ARG A 51 10.46 2.51 3.93
C ARG A 51 9.36 2.31 4.97
N ASN A 52 8.52 3.31 5.18
CA ASN A 52 7.44 3.23 6.17
C ASN A 52 6.39 2.18 5.78
N ALA A 53 6.04 2.12 4.49
CA ALA A 53 5.09 1.14 3.95
C ALA A 53 5.57 -0.30 4.11
N THR A 54 6.82 -0.57 3.73
CA THR A 54 7.42 -1.92 3.85
C THR A 54 7.55 -2.36 5.30
N GLN A 55 7.88 -1.44 6.22
CA GLN A 55 7.92 -1.72 7.66
C GLN A 55 6.52 -2.00 8.23
N LEU A 56 5.54 -1.17 7.88
CA LEU A 56 4.15 -1.35 8.32
C LEU A 56 3.62 -2.70 7.86
N ILE A 57 3.73 -3.02 6.57
CA ILE A 57 3.28 -4.30 6.02
C ILE A 57 3.98 -5.48 6.70
N ASN A 58 5.28 -5.39 6.95
CA ASN A 58 6.03 -6.45 7.63
C ASN A 58 5.48 -6.68 9.05
N GLN A 59 5.27 -5.61 9.82
CA GLN A 59 4.73 -5.69 11.18
C GLN A 59 3.29 -6.20 11.21
N GLU A 60 2.47 -5.80 10.24
CA GLU A 60 1.07 -6.19 10.14
C GLU A 60 0.90 -7.66 9.73
N LEU A 61 1.68 -8.13 8.74
CA LEU A 61 1.62 -9.52 8.30
C LEU A 61 2.21 -10.50 9.34
N LYS A 62 3.17 -10.06 10.17
CA LYS A 62 3.60 -10.82 11.36
C LYS A 62 2.50 -10.99 12.41
N LYS A 63 1.49 -10.12 12.39
CA LYS A 63 0.33 -10.21 13.29
C LYS A 63 -0.85 -10.92 12.64
N ALA A 64 -0.73 -11.35 11.38
CA ALA A 64 -1.77 -12.12 10.74
C ALA A 64 -1.96 -13.42 11.51
N THR A 65 -3.15 -13.62 12.08
CA THR A 65 -3.45 -14.70 13.02
C THR A 65 -4.90 -15.13 12.89
N PHE A 66 -5.19 -16.31 13.42
CA PHE A 66 -6.53 -16.88 13.47
C PHE A 66 -7.17 -16.65 14.85
N PRO A 67 -8.51 -16.52 14.95
CA PRO A 67 -9.17 -16.34 16.23
C PRO A 67 -8.89 -17.53 17.15
N THR A 68 -8.49 -17.26 18.38
CA THR A 68 -8.21 -18.28 19.39
C THR A 68 -8.58 -17.78 20.78
N THR A 69 -8.54 -18.68 21.77
CA THR A 69 -8.95 -18.44 23.16
C THR A 69 -7.86 -18.95 24.09
N LEU A 70 -7.43 -18.11 25.05
CA LEU A 70 -6.32 -18.42 25.96
C LEU A 70 -6.57 -19.58 26.94
N LEU A 71 -7.78 -20.16 26.93
CA LEU A 71 -8.13 -21.33 27.75
C LEU A 71 -7.78 -22.67 27.09
N THR A 72 -7.37 -22.66 25.82
CA THR A 72 -7.05 -23.89 25.11
C THR A 72 -5.59 -24.28 25.33
N ASP A 73 -5.35 -25.54 25.72
CA ASP A 73 -4.00 -26.11 25.93
C ASP A 73 -3.16 -26.17 24.63
N ALA A 74 -3.76 -25.86 23.47
CA ALA A 74 -3.11 -25.85 22.17
C ALA A 74 -3.52 -24.63 21.34
N VAL A 75 -2.52 -23.89 20.83
CA VAL A 75 -2.75 -22.84 19.83
C VAL A 75 -3.29 -23.47 18.56
N LYS A 76 -4.49 -23.05 18.15
CA LYS A 76 -5.16 -23.55 16.94
C LYS A 76 -4.74 -22.72 15.71
N ASP A 77 -4.48 -23.42 14.62
CA ASP A 77 -4.08 -22.87 13.31
C ASP A 77 -5.26 -22.98 12.33
N PRO A 78 -5.49 -21.99 11.44
CA PRO A 78 -6.55 -22.03 10.43
C PRO A 78 -6.49 -23.27 9.52
N SER A 79 -5.31 -23.86 9.32
CA SER A 79 -5.11 -25.09 8.54
C SER A 79 -5.66 -26.35 9.23
N ASN A 80 -5.87 -26.31 10.55
CA ASN A 80 -6.30 -27.44 11.37
C ASN A 80 -7.80 -27.46 11.67
N VAL A 81 -8.57 -26.49 11.14
CA VAL A 81 -10.02 -26.43 11.32
C VAL A 81 -10.70 -27.48 10.45
N LYS A 82 -11.75 -28.15 10.98
CA LYS A 82 -12.52 -29.18 10.26
C LYS A 82 -13.10 -28.68 8.94
N ASP A 83 -13.55 -27.43 8.91
CA ASP A 83 -13.98 -26.75 7.69
C ASP A 83 -12.84 -25.89 7.12
N LEU A 84 -12.22 -26.40 6.06
CA LEU A 84 -11.11 -25.72 5.39
C LEU A 84 -11.56 -24.42 4.69
N ASN A 85 -12.81 -24.31 4.26
CA ASN A 85 -13.30 -23.09 3.60
C ASN A 85 -13.37 -21.93 4.60
N PHE A 86 -13.78 -22.23 5.83
CA PHE A 86 -13.72 -21.29 6.94
C PHE A 86 -12.28 -20.91 7.29
N GLY A 87 -11.36 -21.88 7.40
CA GLY A 87 -9.95 -21.62 7.68
C GLY A 87 -9.27 -20.71 6.63
N LYS A 88 -9.58 -20.92 5.35
CA LYS A 88 -9.09 -20.09 4.23
C LYS A 88 -9.50 -18.63 4.30
N GLU A 89 -10.54 -18.26 5.05
CA GLU A 89 -10.90 -16.85 5.23
C GLU A 89 -9.81 -16.06 5.98
N TYR A 90 -9.00 -16.74 6.80
CA TYR A 90 -7.98 -16.15 7.66
C TYR A 90 -6.55 -16.28 7.11
N PHE A 91 -6.40 -16.93 5.97
CA PHE A 91 -5.15 -16.92 5.22
C PHE A 91 -4.88 -15.52 4.65
N VAL A 92 -3.61 -15.21 4.44
CA VAL A 92 -3.24 -14.02 3.67
C VAL A 92 -3.65 -14.27 2.23
N LYS A 93 -4.60 -13.48 1.72
CA LYS A 93 -5.10 -13.58 0.35
C LYS A 93 -4.38 -12.59 -0.53
N ILE A 94 -3.77 -13.04 -1.62
CA ILE A 94 -3.03 -12.18 -2.55
C ILE A 94 -3.66 -12.33 -3.94
N HIS A 95 -3.82 -11.20 -4.65
CA HIS A 95 -4.39 -11.21 -5.99
C HIS A 95 -3.56 -12.13 -6.91
N PRO A 96 -4.15 -13.20 -7.47
CA PRO A 96 -3.46 -14.06 -8.43
C PRO A 96 -3.26 -13.30 -9.74
N ASN A 97 -2.10 -13.40 -10.38
CA ASN A 97 -1.91 -12.78 -11.70
C ASN A 97 -2.34 -13.73 -12.84
N SER A 98 -2.53 -13.16 -14.02
CA SER A 98 -2.85 -13.84 -15.29
C SER A 98 -1.68 -14.65 -15.85
N ASP A 99 -0.44 -14.31 -15.50
CA ASP A 99 0.72 -15.15 -15.77
C ASP A 99 0.80 -16.21 -14.67
N ASN A 100 0.75 -17.49 -15.05
CA ASN A 100 0.63 -18.71 -14.22
C ASN A 100 1.74 -18.95 -13.16
N ASP A 101 2.41 -17.91 -12.66
CA ASP A 101 3.42 -17.98 -11.62
C ASP A 101 2.82 -17.65 -10.25
N ASN A 102 3.20 -18.44 -9.25
CA ASN A 102 2.86 -18.24 -7.84
C ASN A 102 3.45 -16.90 -7.35
N GLY A 103 2.75 -15.79 -7.56
CA GLY A 103 3.28 -14.47 -7.26
C GLY A 103 3.17 -13.54 -8.45
N GLY A 104 2.13 -12.71 -8.39
CA GLY A 104 1.76 -11.80 -9.46
C GLY A 104 2.52 -10.47 -9.44
N LYS A 105 2.84 -9.96 -10.63
CA LYS A 105 3.01 -8.51 -10.82
C LYS A 105 1.62 -7.92 -11.07
N PHE A 106 1.31 -6.88 -10.32
CA PHE A 106 0.08 -6.12 -10.42
C PHE A 106 0.44 -4.73 -10.94
N GLU A 107 0.02 -4.38 -12.14
CA GLU A 107 0.34 -3.09 -12.75
C GLU A 107 -0.83 -2.11 -12.69
N ALA A 108 -0.50 -0.83 -12.48
CA ALA A 108 -1.45 0.28 -12.59
C ALA A 108 -2.12 0.35 -13.98
N SER A 109 -1.42 -0.15 -15.01
CA SER A 109 -1.88 -0.17 -16.41
C SER A 109 -3.12 -1.04 -16.62
N GLU A 110 -3.29 -2.10 -15.80
CA GLU A 110 -4.37 -3.08 -15.88
C GLU A 110 -5.69 -2.58 -15.29
N ILE A 111 -5.68 -1.46 -14.59
CA ILE A 111 -6.83 -0.97 -13.82
C ILE A 111 -7.43 0.23 -14.55
N PRO A 112 -8.73 0.18 -14.89
CA PRO A 112 -9.44 1.34 -15.41
C PRO A 112 -9.39 2.52 -14.42
N ASP A 113 -9.20 3.74 -14.94
CA ASP A 113 -9.01 4.98 -14.16
C ASP A 113 -10.15 5.33 -13.17
N ASN A 114 -11.29 4.64 -13.24
CA ASN A 114 -12.46 4.81 -12.36
C ASN A 114 -12.73 3.59 -11.47
N SER A 115 -11.77 2.69 -11.34
CA SER A 115 -11.93 1.47 -10.56
C SER A 115 -10.89 1.38 -9.46
N GLU A 116 -11.26 0.70 -8.39
CA GLU A 116 -10.33 0.28 -7.34
C GLU A 116 -10.21 -1.24 -7.38
N LYS A 117 -9.05 -1.74 -6.99
CA LYS A 117 -8.80 -3.18 -7.01
C LYS A 117 -8.09 -3.60 -5.74
N ILE A 118 -8.60 -4.65 -5.12
CA ILE A 118 -8.01 -5.22 -3.92
C ILE A 118 -6.84 -6.10 -4.33
N VAL A 119 -5.66 -5.83 -3.77
CA VAL A 119 -4.42 -6.55 -4.11
C VAL A 119 -4.05 -7.58 -3.05
N MET A 120 -4.46 -7.35 -1.79
CA MET A 120 -4.17 -8.25 -0.68
C MET A 120 -5.21 -8.12 0.43
N LYS A 121 -5.54 -9.21 1.11
CA LYS A 121 -6.36 -9.23 2.34
C LYS A 121 -5.69 -10.06 3.41
N TRP A 122 -5.83 -9.65 4.66
CA TRP A 122 -5.37 -10.43 5.81
C TRP A 122 -6.21 -10.12 7.03
N VAL A 123 -6.14 -11.00 8.02
CA VAL A 123 -6.89 -10.87 9.27
C VAL A 123 -5.92 -10.93 10.43
N ILE A 124 -6.13 -10.05 11.41
CA ILE A 124 -5.37 -9.99 12.66
C ILE A 124 -6.35 -10.28 13.79
N CYS A 125 -6.05 -11.26 14.61
CA CYS A 125 -6.87 -11.65 15.75
C CYS A 125 -6.08 -11.51 17.06
N GLU A 126 -6.68 -10.84 18.03
CA GLU A 126 -6.25 -10.85 19.42
C GLU A 126 -7.07 -11.91 20.17
N PRO A 127 -6.40 -12.82 20.90
CA PRO A 127 -7.06 -13.95 21.52
C PRO A 127 -8.07 -13.50 22.59
N GLU A 128 -9.13 -14.28 22.73
CA GLU A 128 -10.13 -14.10 23.77
C GLU A 128 -9.51 -14.35 25.17
N ARG A 129 -9.87 -13.51 26.13
CA ARG A 129 -9.38 -13.58 27.52
C ARG A 129 -10.57 -13.59 28.49
N PRO A 130 -11.24 -14.73 28.69
CA PRO A 130 -12.50 -14.77 29.42
C PRO A 130 -12.39 -14.08 30.80
N PRO A 131 -13.30 -13.16 31.14
CA PRO A 131 -14.58 -12.87 30.46
C PRO A 131 -14.53 -11.84 29.32
N GLN A 132 -13.35 -11.38 28.89
CA GLN A 132 -13.21 -10.39 27.82
C GLN A 132 -13.24 -11.03 26.42
N PRO A 133 -14.08 -10.51 25.49
CA PRO A 133 -14.15 -11.03 24.12
C PRO A 133 -12.85 -10.79 23.36
N GLY A 134 -12.58 -11.66 22.38
CA GLY A 134 -11.49 -11.49 21.42
C GLY A 134 -11.77 -10.34 20.47
N LYS A 135 -10.70 -9.81 19.86
CA LYS A 135 -10.79 -8.75 18.85
C LYS A 135 -10.24 -9.25 17.53
N MET A 136 -10.82 -8.77 16.45
CA MET A 136 -10.39 -9.11 15.10
C MET A 136 -10.36 -7.85 14.24
N GLN A 137 -9.34 -7.74 13.38
CA GLN A 137 -9.25 -6.71 12.36
C GLN A 137 -9.14 -7.38 11.01
N LYS A 138 -10.08 -7.09 10.11
CA LYS A 138 -9.98 -7.46 8.70
C LYS A 138 -9.35 -6.30 7.94
N LYS A 139 -8.24 -6.55 7.26
CA LYS A 139 -7.49 -5.55 6.51
C LYS A 139 -7.48 -5.89 5.03
N GLU A 140 -7.68 -4.85 4.23
CA GLU A 140 -7.69 -4.92 2.77
C GLU A 140 -6.74 -3.87 2.21
N MET A 141 -5.81 -4.29 1.38
CA MET A 141 -4.95 -3.40 0.63
C MET A 141 -5.57 -3.15 -0.73
N VAL A 142 -5.84 -1.88 -1.01
CA VAL A 142 -6.56 -1.41 -2.19
C VAL A 142 -5.66 -0.50 -3.01
N PHE A 143 -5.61 -0.77 -4.31
CA PHE A 143 -4.98 0.10 -5.28
C PHE A 143 -6.02 1.00 -5.94
N ILE A 144 -5.70 2.29 -6.06
CA ILE A 144 -6.54 3.29 -6.71
C ILE A 144 -5.70 4.04 -7.75
N PRO A 145 -6.01 3.98 -9.06
CA PRO A 145 -5.27 4.68 -10.10
C PRO A 145 -5.41 6.21 -9.97
N VAL A 146 -4.35 6.94 -10.30
CA VAL A 146 -4.32 8.41 -10.32
C VAL A 146 -4.48 8.89 -11.77
N LYS A 147 -5.28 9.93 -11.97
CA LYS A 147 -5.54 10.52 -13.29
C LYS A 147 -4.53 11.61 -13.66
N ASN A 148 -4.41 11.88 -14.96
CA ASN A 148 -3.67 13.02 -15.52
C ASN A 148 -2.17 13.04 -15.20
N THR A 149 -1.54 11.87 -15.20
CA THR A 149 -0.10 11.69 -15.01
C THR A 149 0.57 11.33 -16.35
N LEU A 150 1.86 11.64 -16.52
CA LEU A 150 2.59 11.24 -17.74
C LEU A 150 2.86 9.73 -17.78
N VAL A 151 2.78 9.08 -16.62
CA VAL A 151 2.88 7.62 -16.47
C VAL A 151 1.71 7.11 -15.66
N LYS A 152 1.12 5.97 -16.02
CA LYS A 152 0.06 5.32 -15.24
C LYS A 152 0.62 4.88 -13.89
N VAL A 153 0.14 5.53 -12.84
CA VAL A 153 0.49 5.25 -11.44
C VAL A 153 -0.78 5.32 -10.59
N GLY A 154 -0.71 4.83 -9.36
CA GLY A 154 -1.80 4.87 -8.42
C GLY A 154 -1.35 5.03 -6.97
N GLN A 155 -2.33 5.07 -6.09
CA GLN A 155 -2.16 5.11 -4.65
C GLN A 155 -2.47 3.74 -4.07
N LEU A 156 -1.66 3.34 -3.09
CA LEU A 156 -1.90 2.14 -2.30
C LEU A 156 -2.47 2.55 -0.95
N ARG A 157 -3.61 1.99 -0.58
CA ARG A 157 -4.31 2.28 0.66
C ARG A 157 -4.59 1.00 1.42
N VAL A 158 -4.60 1.08 2.74
CA VAL A 158 -4.99 -0.02 3.63
C VAL A 158 -6.29 0.38 4.31
N ARG A 159 -7.33 -0.41 4.06
CA ARG A 159 -8.63 -0.32 4.72
C ARG A 159 -8.69 -1.35 5.83
N SER A 160 -9.23 -0.96 6.98
CA SER A 160 -9.35 -1.83 8.15
C SER A 160 -10.75 -1.73 8.72
N ARG A 161 -11.32 -2.88 9.11
CA ARG A 161 -12.58 -2.98 9.87
C ARG A 161 -12.34 -3.83 11.11
N SER A 162 -12.88 -3.39 12.24
CA SER A 162 -12.70 -4.08 13.51
C SER A 162 -13.97 -4.81 13.92
N TYR A 163 -13.77 -5.98 14.52
CA TYR A 163 -14.78 -6.91 14.95
C TYR A 163 -14.45 -7.41 16.36
N THR A 164 -15.47 -7.85 17.09
CA THR A 164 -15.31 -8.64 18.32
C THR A 164 -15.82 -10.05 18.08
N TYR A 165 -15.28 -11.01 18.82
CA TYR A 165 -15.78 -12.38 18.81
C TYR A 165 -15.73 -12.97 20.22
N ASP A 166 -16.67 -13.86 20.52
CA ASP A 166 -16.77 -14.61 21.77
C ASP A 166 -17.05 -16.07 21.41
N THR A 167 -16.21 -16.96 21.92
CA THR A 167 -16.26 -18.39 21.65
C THR A 167 -16.50 -19.22 22.91
N THR A 168 -16.62 -18.60 24.08
CA THR A 168 -16.75 -19.31 25.38
C THR A 168 -18.00 -20.19 25.47
N GLY A 169 -19.09 -19.81 24.79
CA GLY A 169 -20.33 -20.58 24.77
C GLY A 169 -20.39 -21.70 23.72
N LEU A 170 -19.32 -21.92 22.95
CA LEU A 170 -19.34 -22.80 21.78
C LEU A 170 -18.58 -24.12 22.01
N PRO A 171 -19.13 -25.28 21.54
CA PRO A 171 -18.42 -26.55 21.63
C PRO A 171 -17.22 -26.54 20.68
N ASN A 172 -16.01 -26.54 21.23
CA ASN A 172 -14.72 -26.40 20.52
C ASN A 172 -14.41 -24.97 20.02
N TYR A 173 -14.94 -23.95 20.69
CA TYR A 173 -14.59 -22.54 20.46
C TYR A 173 -14.77 -22.10 18.99
N VAL A 174 -13.74 -21.51 18.37
CA VAL A 174 -13.76 -21.03 16.99
C VAL A 174 -14.02 -22.13 15.95
N GLU A 175 -13.77 -23.40 16.28
CA GLU A 175 -13.97 -24.53 15.36
C GLU A 175 -15.44 -24.95 15.22
N SER A 176 -16.35 -24.37 16.01
CA SER A 176 -17.78 -24.67 15.98
C SER A 176 -18.49 -23.99 14.78
N VAL A 177 -17.96 -24.14 13.57
CA VAL A 177 -18.62 -23.67 12.34
C VAL A 177 -19.95 -24.43 12.18
N PRO A 178 -21.07 -23.77 11.84
CA PRO A 178 -21.26 -22.38 11.37
C PRO A 178 -21.66 -21.37 12.46
N ALA A 179 -21.56 -21.71 13.74
CA ALA A 179 -22.02 -20.88 14.85
C ALA A 179 -21.10 -19.68 15.13
N PHE A 180 -19.83 -19.74 14.73
CA PHE A 180 -18.90 -18.63 14.88
C PHE A 180 -19.25 -17.48 13.92
N LYS A 181 -19.72 -16.36 14.48
CA LYS A 181 -20.01 -15.13 13.74
C LYS A 181 -19.44 -13.93 14.49
N PRO A 182 -18.36 -13.31 14.00
CA PRO A 182 -17.81 -12.11 14.63
C PRO A 182 -18.76 -10.91 14.44
N THR A 183 -18.86 -10.07 15.47
CA THR A 183 -19.71 -8.87 15.47
C THR A 183 -18.89 -7.66 15.05
N GLU A 184 -19.35 -6.91 14.05
CA GLU A 184 -18.67 -5.69 13.61
C GLU A 184 -18.81 -4.56 14.63
N ILE A 185 -17.70 -3.92 14.99
CA ILE A 185 -17.73 -2.71 15.82
C ILE A 185 -18.14 -1.54 14.91
N GLN A 186 -19.30 -0.95 15.19
CA GLN A 186 -19.79 0.21 14.43
C GLN A 186 -18.76 1.35 14.41
N LYS A 187 -18.61 2.02 13.26
CA LYS A 187 -17.65 3.12 13.01
C LYS A 187 -16.16 2.75 13.13
N SER A 188 -15.80 1.47 13.07
CA SER A 188 -14.39 1.02 13.12
C SER A 188 -13.63 1.09 11.79
N PHE A 189 -14.28 1.60 10.72
CA PHE A 189 -13.67 1.71 9.41
C PHE A 189 -12.54 2.75 9.41
N THR A 190 -11.34 2.31 9.04
CA THR A 190 -10.17 3.17 8.85
C THR A 190 -9.66 2.99 7.43
N ASP A 191 -9.32 4.08 6.75
CA ASP A 191 -8.67 4.07 5.44
C ASP A 191 -7.40 4.92 5.51
N THR A 192 -6.25 4.26 5.38
CA THR A 192 -4.92 4.89 5.49
C THR A 192 -4.17 4.76 4.18
N GLN A 193 -3.70 5.88 3.64
CA GLN A 193 -2.82 5.89 2.49
C GLN A 193 -1.42 5.43 2.87
N LEU A 194 -0.91 4.44 2.14
CA LEU A 194 0.37 3.79 2.41
C LEU A 194 1.46 4.33 1.47
N LEU A 195 1.17 4.35 0.16
CA LEU A 195 2.09 4.77 -0.88
C LEU A 195 1.36 5.62 -1.93
N ASP A 196 2.12 6.51 -2.55
CA ASP A 196 1.72 7.27 -3.73
C ASP A 196 2.57 6.87 -4.92
N ASP A 197 2.08 7.21 -6.11
CA ASP A 197 2.79 7.07 -7.38
C ASP A 197 3.29 5.65 -7.66
N VAL A 198 2.55 4.65 -7.18
CA VAL A 198 2.84 3.22 -7.35
C VAL A 198 2.50 2.83 -8.79
N GLN A 199 3.50 2.39 -9.55
CA GLN A 199 3.29 1.85 -10.89
C GLN A 199 2.92 0.37 -10.85
N TRP A 200 3.57 -0.41 -10.00
CA TRP A 200 3.28 -1.82 -9.85
C TRP A 200 3.67 -2.36 -8.48
N ILE A 201 3.04 -3.47 -8.12
CA ILE A 201 3.32 -4.26 -6.92
C ILE A 201 3.61 -5.68 -7.38
N ARG A 202 4.71 -6.28 -6.93
CA ARG A 202 5.00 -7.68 -7.24
C ARG A 202 5.00 -8.51 -5.98
N PHE A 203 4.20 -9.56 -5.98
CA PHE A 203 4.24 -10.61 -4.99
C PHE A 203 5.07 -11.76 -5.56
N ASN A 204 5.96 -12.33 -4.76
CA ASN A 204 6.70 -13.53 -5.11
C ASN A 204 6.48 -14.54 -3.98
N ILE A 205 5.79 -15.62 -4.32
CA ILE A 205 5.26 -16.61 -3.39
C ILE A 205 5.72 -17.99 -3.89
N PRO A 206 6.42 -18.82 -3.12
CA PRO A 206 6.86 -20.12 -3.63
C PRO A 206 5.68 -20.97 -4.16
N GLU A 207 4.63 -21.05 -3.36
CA GLU A 207 3.38 -21.73 -3.69
C GLU A 207 2.24 -21.24 -2.77
N PHE A 208 1.00 -21.35 -3.23
CA PHE A 208 -0.14 -21.16 -2.34
C PHE A 208 -0.27 -22.39 -1.44
N SER A 209 0.10 -22.23 -0.17
CA SER A 209 0.08 -23.31 0.82
C SER A 209 -0.71 -22.92 2.07
N LYS A 210 -1.22 -23.95 2.74
CA LYS A 210 -1.83 -23.83 4.08
C LYS A 210 -0.77 -23.51 5.14
N ASP A 211 0.47 -23.91 4.89
CA ASP A 211 1.58 -23.70 5.79
C ASP A 211 2.13 -22.27 5.66
N PRO A 212 2.60 -21.66 6.77
CA PRO A 212 3.33 -20.41 6.76
C PRO A 212 4.53 -20.44 5.81
N GLN A 213 4.49 -19.61 4.76
CA GLN A 213 5.58 -19.52 3.79
C GLN A 213 6.12 -18.09 3.65
N ARG A 214 7.38 -18.01 3.25
CA ARG A 214 8.05 -16.73 3.03
C ARG A 214 7.57 -16.11 1.72
N ILE A 215 6.94 -14.94 1.82
CA ILE A 215 6.51 -14.13 0.69
C ILE A 215 7.41 -12.90 0.56
N LYS A 216 7.71 -12.50 -0.67
CA LYS A 216 8.38 -11.23 -0.99
C LYS A 216 7.39 -10.30 -1.66
N ILE A 217 7.31 -9.07 -1.17
CA ILE A 217 6.45 -8.01 -1.72
C ILE A 217 7.35 -6.87 -2.16
N GLU A 218 7.33 -6.56 -3.45
CA GLU A 218 8.11 -5.50 -4.09
C GLU A 218 7.16 -4.37 -4.52
N PHE A 219 7.54 -3.14 -4.24
CA PHE A 219 6.81 -1.93 -4.63
C PHE A 219 7.69 -1.11 -5.56
N HIS A 220 7.12 -0.67 -6.69
CA HIS A 220 7.74 0.25 -7.62
C HIS A 220 6.94 1.54 -7.69
N CYS A 221 7.57 2.64 -7.27
CA CYS A 221 7.04 3.98 -7.41
C CYS A 221 7.75 4.70 -8.56
N GLN A 222 6.99 5.43 -9.37
CA GLN A 222 7.54 6.17 -10.51
C GLN A 222 7.06 7.62 -10.48
N CYS A 223 7.97 8.56 -10.74
CA CYS A 223 7.64 9.97 -10.69
C CYS A 223 6.59 10.31 -11.78
N PRO A 224 5.43 10.86 -11.40
CA PRO A 224 4.36 11.14 -12.37
C PRO A 224 4.75 12.14 -13.47
N GLN A 225 5.78 12.95 -13.22
CA GLN A 225 6.27 14.02 -14.10
C GLN A 225 7.56 13.64 -14.85
N ASP A 226 8.25 12.57 -14.45
CA ASP A 226 9.49 12.12 -15.07
C ASP A 226 9.55 10.57 -15.11
N PRO A 227 9.23 9.95 -16.26
CA PRO A 227 9.24 8.50 -16.41
C PRO A 227 10.59 7.85 -16.13
N LYS A 228 11.70 8.60 -16.18
CA LYS A 228 13.05 8.06 -15.91
C LYS A 228 13.37 7.99 -14.42
N THR A 229 12.53 8.58 -13.56
CA THR A 229 12.76 8.61 -12.12
C THR A 229 11.83 7.64 -11.44
N PHE A 230 12.40 6.61 -10.85
CA PHE A 230 11.67 5.59 -10.10
C PHE A 230 12.42 5.20 -8.84
N LYS A 231 11.69 4.61 -7.89
CA LYS A 231 12.22 4.04 -6.66
C LYS A 231 11.51 2.74 -6.34
N ASP A 232 12.33 1.79 -5.93
CA ASP A 232 11.91 0.46 -5.54
C ASP A 232 12.20 0.21 -4.08
N ASN A 233 11.34 -0.55 -3.44
CA ASN A 233 11.67 -1.18 -2.17
C ASN A 233 10.91 -2.50 -2.04
N PHE A 234 11.42 -3.40 -1.22
CA PHE A 234 10.78 -4.68 -0.99
C PHE A 234 10.82 -5.06 0.48
N THR A 235 9.90 -5.93 0.86
CA THR A 235 9.90 -6.59 2.16
C THR A 235 9.76 -8.08 1.95
N THR A 236 10.35 -8.86 2.84
CA THR A 236 10.19 -10.31 2.82
C THR A 236 9.72 -10.75 4.19
N ILE A 237 8.66 -11.54 4.22
CA ILE A 237 7.97 -11.90 5.44
C ILE A 237 7.40 -13.30 5.37
N THR A 238 7.35 -14.00 6.51
CA THR A 238 6.59 -15.24 6.69
C THR A 238 5.40 -14.90 7.59
N PRO A 239 4.17 -14.79 7.06
CA PRO A 239 2.97 -14.62 7.88
C PRO A 239 2.78 -15.81 8.82
N ASN A 240 2.06 -15.66 9.94
CA ASN A 240 1.78 -16.81 10.82
C ASN A 240 0.63 -17.69 10.31
N THR A 241 0.00 -17.31 9.21
CA THR A 241 -1.07 -18.08 8.56
C THR A 241 -0.64 -18.47 7.14
N GLY A 242 -1.33 -19.45 6.55
CA GLY A 242 -1.14 -19.83 5.15
C GLY A 242 -1.43 -18.68 4.18
N VAL A 243 -1.05 -18.89 2.92
CA VAL A 243 -1.21 -17.93 1.83
C VAL A 243 -2.12 -18.54 0.76
N SER A 244 -3.10 -17.79 0.29
CA SER A 244 -4.04 -18.24 -0.74
C SER A 244 -4.30 -17.17 -1.79
N ALA A 245 -4.86 -17.59 -2.93
CA ALA A 245 -5.29 -16.67 -3.96
C ALA A 245 -6.50 -15.84 -3.48
N LEU A 246 -6.55 -14.58 -3.88
CA LEU A 246 -7.74 -13.76 -3.78
C LEU A 246 -8.78 -14.28 -4.79
N GLU A 247 -9.94 -14.69 -4.28
CA GLU A 247 -11.12 -15.08 -5.08
C GLU A 247 -11.87 -13.86 -5.62
#